data_AF-A0A357JDT4-F1
#
_entry.id   AF-A0A357JDT4-F1
#
_cell.length_a   1.000
_cell.length_b   1.000
_cell.length_c   1.000
_cell.angle_alpha   90.00
_cell.angle_beta   90.00
_cell.angle_gamma   90.00
#
_symmetry.space_group_name_H-M   'P 1'
#
loop_
_entity.id
_entity.type
_entity.pdbx_description
1 polymer ?
#
loop_
_entity_poly.entity_id
_entity_poly.type
_entity_poly.pdbx_seq_one_letter_code
_entity_poly.pdbx_strand_id
1 'polypeptide(L)' 'AGDTDCDKATNIKILMEKEGINEVIYVGDTLKDYEQSKKAGVQFIYASYGFGSIDFKVNKIDNLNELIPLISKIFNN' A
#
# COMPACT_ATOMS: atom_id res chain seq x y z
N ALA A 1 -0.18 -2.99 17.61
CA ALA A 1 -1.58 -3.05 17.16
C ALA A 1 -2.03 -1.65 16.76
N GLY A 2 -3.00 -1.55 15.85
CA GLY A 2 -3.76 -0.30 15.65
C GLY A 2 -5.06 -0.35 16.45
N ASP A 3 -5.99 0.56 16.15
CA ASP A 3 -7.24 0.81 16.90
C ASP A 3 -8.22 -0.39 16.98
N THR A 4 -7.99 -1.46 16.22
CA THR A 4 -8.91 -2.62 16.09
C THR A 4 -8.34 -3.93 16.65
N ASP A 5 -7.13 -3.92 17.22
CA ASP A 5 -6.31 -5.11 17.56
C ASP A 5 -6.07 -6.11 16.42
N CYS A 6 -6.59 -5.83 15.22
CA CYS A 6 -6.38 -6.61 14.02
C CYS A 6 -5.10 -6.18 13.30
N ASP A 7 -4.52 -7.09 12.51
CA ASP A 7 -3.42 -6.72 11.64
C ASP A 7 -3.88 -5.76 10.53
N LYS A 8 -2.91 -5.05 9.91
CA LYS A 8 -3.23 -4.04 8.89
C LYS A 8 -3.98 -4.67 7.71
N ALA A 9 -3.61 -5.89 7.33
CA ALA A 9 -4.24 -6.61 6.24
C ALA A 9 -5.74 -6.83 6.46
N THR A 10 -6.14 -7.21 7.68
CA THR A 10 -7.54 -7.41 8.06
C THR A 10 -8.30 -6.09 8.05
N ASN A 11 -7.70 -5.01 8.55
CA ASN A 11 -8.33 -3.69 8.53
C ASN A 11 -8.60 -3.18 7.11
N ILE A 12 -7.67 -3.41 6.18
CA ILE A 12 -7.84 -3.03 4.76
C ILE A 12 -9.05 -3.75 4.18
N LYS A 13 -9.17 -5.07 4.39
CA LYS A 13 -10.30 -5.86 3.87
C LYS A 13 -11.63 -5.42 4.45
N ILE A 14 -11.70 -5.20 5.77
CA ILE A 14 -12.91 -4.70 6.43
C ILE A 14 -13.32 -3.35 5.86
N LEU A 15 -12.37 -2.44 5.65
CA LEU A 15 -12.66 -1.13 5.07
C LEU A 15 -13.17 -1.26 3.63
N MET A 16 -12.54 -2.10 2.81
CA MET A 16 -12.97 -2.36 1.44
C MET A 16 -14.41 -2.89 1.38
N GLU A 17 -14.74 -3.86 2.22
CA GLU A 17 -16.08 -4.46 2.29
C GLU A 17 -17.13 -3.45 2.78
N LYS A 18 -16.83 -2.69 3.85
CA LYS A 18 -17.76 -1.74 4.44
C LYS A 18 -18.08 -0.56 3.53
N GLU A 19 -17.07 -0.04 2.85
CA GLU A 19 -17.19 1.18 2.04
C GLU A 19 -17.40 0.87 0.54
N GLY A 20 -17.45 -0.42 0.16
CA GLY A 20 -17.60 -0.84 -1.25
C GLY A 20 -16.42 -0.43 -2.13
N ILE A 21 -15.20 -0.38 -1.58
CA ILE A 21 -13.98 0.01 -2.29
C ILE A 21 -13.42 -1.21 -3.02
N ASN A 22 -13.42 -1.16 -4.34
CA ASN A 22 -12.94 -2.28 -5.18
C ASN A 22 -11.45 -2.21 -5.50
N GLU A 23 -10.86 -1.01 -5.45
CA GLU A 23 -9.46 -0.79 -5.80
C GLU A 23 -8.72 -0.01 -4.72
N VAL A 24 -7.62 -0.59 -4.24
CA VAL A 24 -6.80 -0.03 -3.18
C VAL A 24 -5.32 -0.16 -3.56
N ILE A 25 -4.59 0.92 -3.30
CA ILE A 25 -3.13 0.93 -3.33
C ILE A 25 -2.63 1.25 -1.92
N TYR A 26 -1.83 0.35 -1.37
CA TYR A 26 -1.13 0.57 -0.11
C TYR A 26 0.22 1.25 -0.39
N VAL A 27 0.50 2.36 0.28
CA VAL A 27 1.80 3.06 0.18
C VAL A 27 2.56 2.86 1.50
N GLY A 28 3.79 2.35 1.44
CA GLY A 28 4.61 2.12 2.63
C GLY A 28 6.09 2.00 2.32
N ASP A 29 6.92 2.13 3.34
CA ASP A 29 8.38 2.16 3.23
C ASP A 29 9.08 0.91 3.82
N THR A 30 8.34 0.06 4.54
CA THR A 30 8.94 -1.10 5.22
C THR A 30 8.56 -2.45 4.59
N LEU A 31 9.38 -3.48 4.84
CA LEU A 31 9.05 -4.87 4.49
C LEU A 31 7.71 -5.30 5.10
N LYS A 32 7.44 -4.89 6.33
CA LYS A 32 6.18 -5.19 7.02
C LYS A 32 4.98 -4.61 6.28
N ASP A 33 5.08 -3.40 5.73
CA ASP A 33 4.02 -2.81 4.92
C ASP A 33 3.77 -3.58 3.63
N TYR A 34 4.85 -3.97 2.94
CA TYR A 34 4.76 -4.83 1.77
C TYR A 34 4.06 -6.16 2.09
N GLU A 35 4.45 -6.86 3.15
CA GLU A 35 3.82 -8.12 3.56
C GLU A 35 2.33 -7.94 3.89
N GLN A 36 1.95 -6.86 4.57
CA GLN A 36 0.56 -6.57 4.88
C GLN A 36 -0.26 -6.26 3.61
N SER A 37 0.31 -5.52 2.66
CA SER A 37 -0.34 -5.28 1.37
C SER A 37 -0.59 -6.58 0.60
N LYS A 38 0.39 -7.49 0.60
CA LYS A 38 0.26 -8.82 -0.03
C LYS A 38 -0.78 -9.68 0.66
N LYS A 39 -0.81 -9.70 2.00
CA LYS A 39 -1.81 -10.41 2.78
C LYS A 39 -3.23 -9.85 2.56
N ALA A 40 -3.35 -8.54 2.35
CA ALA A 40 -4.60 -7.88 2.00
C ALA A 40 -5.05 -8.17 0.55
N GLY A 41 -4.11 -8.49 -0.35
CA GLY A 41 -4.39 -8.68 -1.77
C GLY A 41 -4.49 -7.35 -2.53
N VAL A 42 -3.89 -6.28 -2.02
CA VAL A 42 -3.94 -4.94 -2.62
C VAL A 42 -2.63 -4.58 -3.31
N GLN A 43 -2.69 -3.59 -4.21
CA GLN A 43 -1.49 -3.08 -4.88
C GLN A 43 -0.58 -2.39 -3.86
N PHE A 44 0.71 -2.31 -4.17
CA PHE A 44 1.71 -1.70 -3.29
C PHE A 44 2.60 -0.71 -4.03
N ILE A 45 2.83 0.45 -3.42
CA ILE A 45 3.84 1.42 -3.82
C ILE A 45 4.85 1.55 -2.69
N TYR A 46 6.12 1.34 -3.02
CA TYR A 46 7.24 1.53 -2.12
C TYR A 46 7.64 3.02 -2.05
N ALA A 47 7.54 3.60 -0.86
CA ALA A 47 8.13 4.90 -0.56
C ALA A 47 9.59 4.72 -0.15
N SER A 48 10.52 4.87 -1.10
CA SER A 48 11.95 4.57 -0.88
C SER A 48 12.68 5.58 0.00
N TYR A 49 12.06 6.74 0.21
CA TYR A 49 12.57 7.82 1.05
C TYR A 49 12.24 7.63 2.54
N GLY A 50 11.62 6.51 2.93
CA GLY A 50 11.34 6.16 4.31
C GLY A 50 12.50 5.44 5.02
N PHE A 51 12.20 4.80 6.15
CA PHE A 51 13.19 4.19 7.03
C PHE A 51 13.50 2.72 6.68
N GLY A 52 12.62 2.06 5.93
CA GLY A 52 12.80 0.67 5.51
C GLY A 52 13.43 0.52 4.13
N SER A 53 13.94 -0.68 3.88
CA SER A 53 14.37 -1.14 2.55
C SER A 53 13.63 -2.40 2.19
N ILE A 54 13.24 -2.51 0.92
CA ILE A 54 12.69 -3.72 0.34
C ILE A 54 13.42 -4.02 -0.97
N ASP A 55 13.69 -5.29 -1.23
CA ASP A 55 14.39 -5.76 -2.43
C ASP A 55 13.43 -6.42 -3.42
N PHE A 56 12.23 -5.87 -3.55
CA PHE A 56 11.19 -6.39 -4.44
C PHE A 56 10.96 -5.45 -5.61
N LYS A 57 10.73 -6.04 -6.79
CA LYS A 57 10.35 -5.30 -7.99
C LYS A 57 8.87 -4.87 -7.89
N VAL A 58 8.64 -3.71 -7.30
CA VAL A 58 7.33 -3.07 -7.15
C VAL A 58 7.37 -1.63 -7.66
N ASN A 59 6.19 -1.03 -7.84
CA ASN A 59 6.09 0.40 -8.08
C ASN A 59 6.74 1.16 -6.91
N LYS A 60 7.53 2.19 -7.21
CA LYS A 60 8.34 2.92 -6.24
C LYS A 60 8.21 4.41 -6.48
N ILE A 61 8.22 5.19 -5.41
CA ILE A 61 8.37 6.65 -5.44
C ILE A 61 9.59 7.04 -4.60
N ASP A 62 10.40 7.95 -5.13
CA ASP A 62 11.59 8.49 -4.47
C ASP A 62 11.30 9.81 -3.72
N ASN A 63 10.12 10.38 -3.91
CA ASN A 63 9.56 11.49 -3.12
C ASN A 63 8.04 11.56 -3.28
N LEU A 64 7.36 12.34 -2.43
CA LEU A 64 5.90 12.44 -2.42
C LEU A 64 5.31 13.04 -3.71
N ASN A 65 6.05 13.90 -4.44
CA ASN A 65 5.55 14.54 -5.66
C ASN A 65 5.34 13.52 -6.80
N GLU A 66 6.00 12.37 -6.74
CA GLU A 66 5.85 11.29 -7.73
C GLU A 66 4.56 10.47 -7.52
N LEU A 67 3.93 10.58 -6.34
CA LEU A 67 2.77 9.77 -5.98
C LEU A 67 1.59 10.01 -6.92
N ILE A 68 1.20 11.27 -7.15
CA ILE A 68 0.05 11.59 -8.01
C ILE A 68 0.28 11.14 -9.46
N PRO A 69 1.40 11.47 -10.13
CA PRO A 69 1.68 10.97 -11.48
C PRO A 69 1.70 9.44 -11.59
N LEU A 70 2.20 8.75 -10.57
CA LEU A 70 2.26 7.29 -10.56
C LEU A 70 0.87 6.67 -10.40
N ILE A 71 0.09 7.15 -9.43
CA ILE A 71 -1.29 6.67 -9.19
C ILE A 71 -2.15 6.85 -10.45
N SER A 72 -2.04 7.99 -11.13
CA SER A 72 -2.77 8.21 -12.39
C SER A 72 -2.41 7.17 -13.45
N LYS A 73 -1.16 6.70 -13.52
CA LYS A 73 -0.77 5.64 -14.47
C LYS A 73 -1.30 4.26 -14.06
N ILE A 74 -1.43 4.01 -12.76
CA ILE A 74 -1.89 2.72 -12.24
C ILE A 74 -3.40 2.57 -12.45
N PHE A 75 -4.19 3.61 -12.14
CA PHE A 75 -5.67 3.54 -12.23
C PHE A 75 -6.25 3.84 -13.62
N ASN A 76 -5.52 4.54 -14.50
CA ASN A 76 -5.99 4.83 -15.86
C ASN A 76 -5.62 3.74 -16.89
N ASN A 77 -5.16 2.57 -16.43
CA ASN A 77 -4.81 1.42 -17.28
C ASN A 77 -5.92 0.37 -17.29
#